data_AF-A0A7L6A925-F1
#
_entry.id   AF-A0A7L6A925-F1
#
_cell.length_a   1.000
_cell.length_b   1.000
_cell.length_c   1.000
_cell.angle_alpha   90.00
_cell.angle_beta   90.00
_cell.angle_gamma   90.00
#
_symmetry.space_group_name_H-M   'P 1'
#
loop_
_entity.id
_entity.type
_entity.pdbx_description
1 polymer ?
#
loop_
_entity_poly.entity_id
_entity_poly.type
_entity_poly.pdbx_seq_one_letter_code
_entity_poly.pdbx_strand_id
1 'polypeptide(L)'
;MPRSAFSADAFGDRFTLGDLPLPRPPAGYAVQMLDTDTLLDRASGHFLPVRSAELDGLFASFDDAFAAACLWVEAHRIAPEDHRLAIVPAGFDEVRQRHVLIYGVLCGRP
;
A
#
# COMPACT_ATOMS: atom_id res chain seq x y z
N MET A 1 -9.64 19.25 -9.51
CA MET A 1 -10.39 18.03 -9.84
C MET A 1 -10.88 17.47 -8.51
N PRO A 2 -12.18 17.18 -8.32
CA PRO A 2 -12.68 16.87 -6.99
C PRO A 2 -12.19 15.50 -6.55
N ARG A 3 -11.91 15.40 -5.26
CA ARG A 3 -11.43 14.28 -4.45
C ARG A 3 -12.45 13.11 -4.39
N SER A 4 -13.04 12.75 -5.54
CA SER A 4 -14.24 11.92 -5.69
C SER A 4 -14.17 10.93 -6.86
N ALA A 5 -13.00 10.73 -7.47
CA ALA A 5 -12.85 9.85 -8.63
C ALA A 5 -12.64 8.36 -8.28
N PHE A 6 -12.19 8.08 -7.04
CA PHE A 6 -11.90 6.72 -6.58
C PHE A 6 -12.99 6.26 -5.61
N SER A 7 -13.48 5.03 -5.78
CA SER A 7 -14.33 4.39 -4.78
C SER A 7 -13.56 4.13 -3.49
N ALA A 8 -14.28 3.94 -2.39
CA ALA A 8 -13.66 3.70 -1.07
C ALA A 8 -12.84 2.40 -1.02
N ASP A 9 -13.08 1.49 -1.96
CA ASP A 9 -12.44 0.19 -2.15
C ASP A 9 -11.51 0.13 -3.39
N ALA A 10 -11.23 1.28 -4.02
CA ALA A 10 -10.45 1.33 -5.27
C ALA A 10 -9.08 0.65 -5.17
N PHE A 11 -8.45 0.71 -3.99
CA PHE A 11 -7.14 0.12 -3.73
C PHE A 11 -7.23 -1.10 -2.79
N GLY A 12 -8.41 -1.72 -2.70
CA GLY A 12 -8.73 -2.80 -1.76
C GLY A 12 -9.63 -2.35 -0.62
N ASP A 13 -10.20 -3.32 0.09
CA ASP A 13 -11.09 -3.08 1.23
C ASP A 13 -10.36 -2.34 2.35
N ARG A 14 -11.08 -1.41 2.99
CA ARG A 14 -10.57 -0.75 4.19
C ARG A 14 -10.50 -1.74 5.34
N PHE A 15 -9.36 -1.76 6.02
CA PHE A 15 -9.14 -2.59 7.21
C PHE A 15 -8.39 -1.84 8.31
N THR A 16 -8.52 -2.33 9.54
CA THR A 16 -7.75 -1.87 10.70
C THR A 16 -6.70 -2.90 11.04
N LEU A 17 -5.42 -2.49 11.09
CA LEU A 17 -4.30 -3.37 11.41
C LEU A 17 -4.48 -4.24 12.67
N GLY A 18 -5.11 -3.70 13.73
CA GLY A 18 -5.33 -4.40 14.99
C GLY A 18 -6.39 -5.50 14.94
N ASP A 19 -7.27 -5.48 13.93
CA ASP A 19 -8.35 -6.46 13.76
C ASP A 19 -7.92 -7.64 12.86
N LEU A 20 -6.73 -7.55 12.25
CA LEU A 20 -6.26 -8.55 11.31
C LEU A 20 -5.63 -9.72 12.07
N PRO A 21 -5.93 -10.98 11.70
CA PRO A 21 -5.34 -12.17 12.33
C PRO A 21 -3.89 -12.38 11.86
N LEU A 22 -3.04 -11.39 12.08
CA LEU A 22 -1.69 -11.38 11.56
C LEU A 22 -0.74 -12.13 12.51
N PRO A 23 0.17 -12.95 11.97
CA PRO A 23 1.16 -13.66 12.77
C PRO A 23 2.21 -12.72 13.39
N ARG A 24 2.27 -11.47 12.92
CA ARG A 24 3.17 -10.42 13.41
C ARG A 24 2.42 -9.09 13.43
N PRO A 25 2.67 -8.22 14.44
CA PRO A 25 2.09 -6.89 14.44
C PRO A 25 2.57 -6.12 13.21
N PRO A 26 1.67 -5.67 12.34
CA PRO A 26 2.02 -4.77 11.24
C PRO A 26 2.49 -3.43 11.82
N ALA A 27 3.43 -2.77 11.14
CA ALA A 27 3.90 -1.44 11.53
C ALA A 27 3.08 -0.32 10.87
N GLY A 28 2.42 -0.62 9.75
CA GLY A 28 1.66 0.36 8.99
C GLY A 28 0.98 -0.22 7.74
N TYR A 29 0.59 0.67 6.85
CA TYR A 29 0.00 0.37 5.55
C TYR A 29 1.03 0.70 4.46
N ALA A 30 1.06 -0.04 3.36
CA ALA A 30 1.88 0.27 2.20
C ALA A 30 1.03 0.22 0.93
N VAL A 31 1.38 1.06 -0.05
CA VAL A 31 0.77 1.02 -1.40
C VAL A 31 1.67 0.19 -2.30
N GLN A 32 1.16 -0.93 -2.78
CA GLN A 32 1.89 -1.86 -3.64
C GLN A 32 1.40 -1.77 -5.08
N MET A 33 2.33 -1.84 -6.01
CA MET A 33 2.03 -2.15 -7.41
C MET A 33 1.82 -3.67 -7.55
N LEU A 34 0.65 -4.08 -8.01
CA LEU A 34 0.30 -5.48 -8.23
C LEU A 34 1.22 -6.09 -9.29
N ASP A 35 1.44 -7.40 -9.18
CA ASP A 35 2.37 -8.18 -10.01
C ASP A 35 3.84 -7.77 -9.94
N THR A 36 4.20 -6.85 -9.03
CA THR A 36 5.59 -6.44 -8.78
C THR A 36 5.97 -6.53 -7.31
N ASP A 37 7.27 -6.52 -7.03
CA ASP A 37 7.84 -6.45 -5.67
C ASP A 37 8.23 -5.00 -5.32
N THR A 38 7.35 -4.03 -5.64
CA THR A 38 7.62 -2.59 -5.41
C THR A 38 6.53 -1.90 -4.59
N LEU A 39 6.95 -0.96 -3.74
CA LEU A 39 6.08 -0.12 -2.93
C LEU A 39 6.23 1.35 -3.27
N LEU A 40 5.14 2.10 -3.12
CA LEU A 40 5.17 3.54 -3.26
C LEU A 40 5.98 4.13 -2.11
N ASP A 41 7.08 4.77 -2.46
CA ASP A 41 7.92 5.51 -1.55
C ASP A 41 7.27 6.87 -1.24
N ARG A 42 7.09 7.17 0.04
CA ARG A 42 6.42 8.41 0.48
C ARG A 42 7.23 9.67 0.25
N ALA A 43 8.56 9.55 0.21
CA ALA A 43 9.46 10.69 0.10
C ALA A 43 9.56 11.17 -1.35
N SER A 44 9.66 10.22 -2.28
CA SER A 44 9.90 10.47 -3.70
C SER A 44 8.64 10.36 -4.55
N GLY A 45 7.59 9.67 -4.08
CA GLY A 45 6.39 9.38 -4.87
C GLY A 45 6.63 8.37 -5.99
N HIS A 46 7.75 7.63 -5.95
CA HIS A 46 8.09 6.59 -6.93
C HIS A 46 7.95 5.19 -6.34
N PHE A 47 7.75 4.20 -7.19
CA PHE A 47 7.77 2.80 -6.78
C PHE A 47 9.20 2.30 -6.63
N LEU A 48 9.60 1.90 -5.42
CA LEU A 48 10.90 1.31 -5.15
C LEU A 48 10.76 -0.18 -4.77
N PRO A 49 11.77 -1.02 -5.06
CA PRO A 49 11.76 -2.42 -4.63
C PRO A 49 11.59 -2.54 -3.11
N VAL A 50 10.80 -3.51 -2.65
CA VAL A 50 10.59 -3.83 -1.22
C VAL A 50 11.91 -4.03 -0.45
N ARG A 51 12.94 -4.48 -1.16
CA ARG A 51 14.29 -4.74 -0.65
C ARG A 51 15.22 -3.51 -0.69
N SER A 52 14.75 -2.37 -1.17
CA SER A 52 15.54 -1.14 -1.17
C SER A 52 15.69 -0.65 0.27
N ALA A 53 16.93 -0.33 0.66
CA ALA A 53 17.22 0.24 1.97
C ALA A 53 16.73 1.69 2.12
N GLU A 54 16.56 2.39 0.99
CA GLU A 54 16.11 3.78 0.94
C GLU A 54 14.59 3.91 0.86
N LEU A 55 13.87 2.81 0.70
CA LEU A 55 12.41 2.82 0.63
C LEU A 55 11.83 3.25 1.98
N ASP A 56 10.98 4.26 1.95
CA ASP A 56 10.10 4.68 3.04
C ASP A 56 8.64 4.46 2.60
N GLY A 57 8.16 3.23 2.73
CA GLY A 57 6.87 2.79 2.18
C GLY A 57 5.75 2.63 3.21
N LEU A 58 6.00 3.00 4.48
CA LEU A 58 5.05 2.80 5.58
C LEU A 58 4.23 4.06 5.88
N PHE A 59 2.93 3.95 5.67
CA PHE A 59 1.92 4.93 6.04
C PHE A 59 1.30 4.58 7.40
N ALA A 60 1.05 5.60 8.22
CA ALA A 60 0.51 5.45 9.56
C ALA A 60 -0.98 5.04 9.57
N SER A 61 -1.72 5.38 8.50
CA SER A 61 -3.15 5.07 8.37
C SER A 61 -3.49 4.62 6.95
N PHE A 62 -4.62 3.92 6.82
CA PHE A 62 -5.18 3.55 5.51
C PHE A 62 -5.51 4.80 4.70
N ASP A 63 -6.01 5.86 5.34
CA ASP A 63 -6.34 7.12 4.66
C ASP A 63 -5.12 7.80 4.06
N ASP A 64 -3.98 7.78 4.75
CA ASP A 64 -2.73 8.33 4.23
C ASP A 64 -2.23 7.54 3.01
N ALA A 65 -2.31 6.20 3.08
CA ALA A 65 -1.97 5.33 1.96
C ALA A 65 -2.91 5.54 0.76
N PHE A 66 -4.22 5.68 1.02
CA PHE A 66 -5.23 5.95 0.02
C PHE A 66 -5.00 7.29 -0.67
N ALA A 67 -4.74 8.35 0.10
CA ALA A 67 -4.43 9.67 -0.44
C ALA A 67 -3.17 9.64 -1.32
N ALA A 68 -2.11 8.93 -0.89
CA ALA A 68 -0.89 8.77 -1.67
C ALA A 68 -1.12 8.00 -2.98
N ALA A 69 -1.92 6.94 -2.94
CA ALA A 69 -2.31 6.18 -4.13
C ALA A 69 -3.11 7.04 -5.12
N CYS A 70 -4.11 7.80 -4.66
CA CYS A 70 -4.86 8.74 -5.50
C CYS A 70 -3.93 9.75 -6.19
N LEU A 71 -3.03 10.38 -5.43
CA LEU A 71 -2.08 11.34 -5.97
C LEU A 71 -1.19 10.72 -7.05
N TRP A 72 -0.74 9.49 -6.83
CA TRP A 72 0.08 8.79 -7.81
C TRP A 72 -0.68 8.51 -9.10
N VAL A 73 -1.92 8.01 -9.02
CA VAL A 73 -2.76 7.73 -10.20
C VAL A 73 -3.08 9.00 -10.97
N GLU A 74 -3.43 10.08 -10.27
CA GLU A 74 -3.69 11.39 -10.88
C GLU A 74 -2.44 11.95 -11.59
N ALA A 75 -1.27 11.85 -10.97
CA ALA A 75 -0.02 12.33 -11.54
C ALA A 75 0.38 11.56 -12.81
N HIS A 76 0.12 10.26 -12.85
CA HIS A 76 0.47 9.39 -13.99
C HIS A 76 -0.65 9.29 -15.03
N ARG A 77 -1.81 9.91 -14.79
CA ARG A 77 -3.00 9.88 -15.66
C ARG A 77 -3.44 8.46 -16.01
N ILE A 78 -3.30 7.53 -15.07
CA ILE A 78 -3.79 6.16 -15.27
C ILE A 78 -5.30 6.15 -15.04
N ALA A 79 -6.03 5.39 -15.87
CA ALA A 79 -7.45 5.19 -15.64
C ALA A 79 -7.65 4.51 -14.26
N PRO A 80 -8.65 4.92 -13.46
CA PRO A 80 -8.91 4.31 -12.15
C PRO A 80 -9.10 2.79 -12.19
N GLU A 81 -9.52 2.22 -13.30
CA GLU A 81 -9.65 0.77 -13.49
C GLU A 81 -8.32 0.05 -13.80
N ASP A 82 -7.29 0.79 -14.24
CA ASP A 82 -6.03 0.23 -14.75
C ASP A 82 -4.83 0.47 -13.82
N HIS A 83 -5.03 1.07 -12.63
CA HIS A 83 -3.92 1.54 -11.79
C HIS A 83 -3.08 0.42 -11.18
N ARG A 84 -3.61 -0.81 -11.05
CA ARG A 84 -2.91 -1.98 -10.47
C ARG A 84 -2.25 -1.69 -9.12
N LEU A 85 -2.91 -0.92 -8.27
CA LEU A 85 -2.41 -0.53 -6.95
C LEU A 85 -3.25 -1.22 -5.88
N ALA A 86 -2.63 -1.67 -4.80
CA ALA A 86 -3.31 -2.21 -3.63
C ALA A 86 -2.70 -1.67 -2.33
N ILE A 87 -3.55 -1.35 -1.36
CA ILE A 87 -3.12 -1.02 0.00
C ILE A 87 -3.05 -2.31 0.80
N VAL A 88 -1.87 -2.59 1.36
CA VAL A 88 -1.57 -3.84 2.07
C VAL A 88 -1.01 -3.55 3.46
N PRO A 89 -1.25 -4.41 4.45
CA PRO A 89 -0.57 -4.30 5.73
C PRO A 89 0.91 -4.63 5.55
N ALA A 90 1.76 -3.77 6.09
CA ALA A 90 3.21 -3.90 5.96
C ALA A 90 3.89 -3.72 7.32
N GLY A 91 5.05 -4.35 7.45
CA GLY A 91 5.97 -4.16 8.56
C GLY A 91 7.36 -3.83 8.04
N PHE A 92 8.21 -3.32 8.93
CA PHE A 92 9.64 -3.23 8.67
C PHE A 92 10.35 -4.31 9.49
N ASP A 93 11.16 -5.13 8.84
CA ASP A 93 11.99 -6.12 9.53
C ASP A 93 13.33 -5.46 9.87
N GLU A 94 13.49 -5.05 11.13
CA GLU A 94 14.71 -4.41 11.63
C GLU A 94 15.94 -5.32 11.54
N VAL A 95 15.77 -6.65 11.57
CA VAL A 95 16.88 -7.61 11.48
C VAL A 95 17.37 -7.71 10.04
N ARG A 96 16.44 -7.67 9.08
CA ARG A 96 16.74 -7.78 7.64
C ARG A 96 16.83 -6.43 6.93
N GLN A 97 16.60 -5.32 7.64
CA GLN A 97 16.61 -3.93 7.15
C GLN A 97 15.80 -3.76 5.86
N ARG A 98 14.57 -4.31 5.84
CA ARG A 98 13.71 -4.28 4.66
C ARG A 98 12.23 -4.32 5.00
N HIS A 99 11.41 -3.87 4.07
CA HIS A 99 9.96 -3.95 4.19
C HIS A 99 9.51 -5.43 4.06
N VAL A 100 8.51 -5.81 4.84
CA VAL A 100 7.85 -7.11 4.77
C VAL A 100 6.37 -6.87 4.57
N LEU A 101 5.89 -7.31 3.42
CA LEU A 101 4.48 -7.32 3.12
C LEU A 101 3.83 -8.50 3.84
N ILE A 102 2.80 -8.20 4.63
CA ILE A 102 2.08 -9.21 5.39
C ILE A 102 0.89 -9.65 4.55
N TYR A 103 1.16 -10.52 3.59
CA TYR A 103 0.11 -11.13 2.78
C TYR A 103 -0.64 -12.19 3.58
N GLY A 104 -1.97 -12.20 3.45
CA GLY A 104 -2.85 -13.15 4.14
C GLY A 104 -4.22 -12.59 4.53
N VAL A 105 -4.50 -11.32 4.25
CA VAL A 105 -5.72 -10.63 4.72
C VAL A 105 -6.73 -10.36 3.60
N LEU A 106 -6.40 -10.68 2.36
CA LEU A 106 -7.43 -10.86 1.35
C LEU A 106 -8.13 -12.17 1.69
N CYS A 107 -9.14 -12.09 2.56
CA CYS A 107 -10.13 -13.14 2.68
C CYS A 107 -10.71 -13.33 1.29
N GLY A 108 -10.24 -14.36 0.58
CA GLY A 108 -10.90 -14.86 -0.61
C GLY A 108 -12.31 -15.22 -0.20
N ARG A 109 -13.27 -14.36 -0.52
CA ARG A 109 -14.64 -14.84 -0.59
C ARG A 109 -14.74 -15.67 -1.87
N PRO A 110 -15.11 -16.95 -1.76
CA PRO A 110 -15.23 -17.86 -2.90
C PRO A 110 -16.29 -17.41 -3.90
#